data_AF-A0A3R6FIU0-F1
#
_entry.id   AF-A0A3R6FIU0-F1
#
_cell.length_a   1.000
_cell.length_b   1.000
_cell.length_c   1.000
_cell.angle_alpha   90.00
_cell.angle_beta   90.00
_cell.angle_gamma   90.00
#
_symmetry.space_group_name_H-M   'P 1'
#
loop_
_entity.id
_entity.type
_entity.pdbx_description
1 polymer ?
#
loop_
_entity_poly.entity_id
_entity_poly.type
_entity_poly.pdbx_seq_one_letter_code
_entity_poly.pdbx_strand_id
1 'polypeptide(L)'
;MVRSNKPNVRLYECVECSSSTQQESEVCEQGAYPVYGANGIVGYLDDYNTEGEAVYIIKDGSGVGTVSYVTGKCSATGTLNTLQAKDGYSLQYLYYLLKVFNFEPYKTGMAIPHIYFKDYGKAKVFCPSYTEQLQYARLLSAIDSKLSVEKNTLRNLSLQKQYLLRQMFI
;
A
#
# COMPACT_ATOMS: atom_id res chain seq x y z
N MET A 1 31.75 -3.06 0.07
CA MET A 1 31.44 -1.62 -0.02
C MET A 1 29.94 -1.45 0.15
N VAL A 2 29.47 -1.03 1.32
CA VAL A 2 28.06 -0.63 1.49
C VAL A 2 27.92 0.72 0.77
N ARG A 3 27.21 0.77 -0.36
CA ARG A 3 26.87 2.04 -1.00
C ARG A 3 26.06 2.84 0.04
N SER A 4 26.60 3.95 0.51
CA SER A 4 25.82 4.89 1.32
C SER A 4 24.79 5.52 0.39
N ASN A 5 23.56 5.01 0.45
CA ASN A 5 22.43 5.49 -0.34
C ASN A 5 22.03 6.90 0.12
N LYS A 6 22.67 7.92 -0.46
CA LYS A 6 22.41 9.32 -0.13
C LYS A 6 21.09 9.78 -0.76
N PRO A 7 20.18 10.43 -0.01
CA PRO A 7 18.96 10.99 -0.58
C PRO A 7 19.25 11.94 -1.75
N ASN A 8 18.62 11.72 -2.90
CA ASN A 8 18.93 12.38 -4.17
C ASN A 8 17.72 12.96 -4.90
N VAL A 9 16.49 12.62 -4.50
CA VAL A 9 15.25 13.10 -5.11
C VAL A 9 14.19 13.37 -4.05
N ARG A 10 13.25 14.27 -4.30
CA ARG A 10 12.07 14.48 -3.44
C ARG A 10 10.91 13.59 -3.88
N LEU A 11 10.12 13.12 -2.93
CA LEU A 11 9.00 12.21 -3.23
C LEU A 11 8.04 12.77 -4.29
N TYR A 12 7.69 14.06 -4.27
CA TYR A 12 6.79 14.66 -5.26
C TYR A 12 7.36 14.65 -6.70
N GLU A 13 8.66 14.46 -6.87
CA GLU A 13 9.31 14.34 -8.19
C GLU A 13 9.13 12.93 -8.76
N CYS A 14 8.88 11.93 -7.91
CA CYS A 14 8.74 10.52 -8.30
C CYS A 14 7.29 10.07 -8.48
N VAL A 15 6.34 10.72 -7.79
CA VAL A 15 4.92 10.31 -7.78
C VAL A 15 3.97 11.48 -7.98
N GLU A 16 2.80 11.15 -8.50
CA GLU A 16 1.60 11.98 -8.44
C GLU A 16 0.72 11.48 -7.30
N CYS A 17 0.08 12.41 -6.58
CA CYS A 17 -0.81 12.09 -5.48
C CYS A 17 -2.20 12.64 -5.76
N SER A 18 -3.20 11.79 -5.62
CA SER A 18 -4.62 12.13 -5.65
C SER A 18 -5.31 11.62 -4.38
N SER A 19 -6.48 12.19 -4.08
CA SER A 19 -7.33 11.71 -2.97
C SER A 19 -8.79 11.76 -3.42
N SER A 20 -9.59 10.81 -2.96
CA SER A 20 -11.03 10.76 -3.22
C SER A 20 -11.82 11.55 -2.17
N THR A 21 -13.07 11.88 -2.47
CA THR A 21 -14.07 12.31 -1.48
C THR A 21 -15.02 11.18 -1.07
N GLN A 22 -14.85 9.99 -1.65
CA GLN A 22 -15.70 8.82 -1.43
C GLN A 22 -15.75 8.43 0.05
N GLN A 23 -16.96 8.27 0.59
CA GLN A 23 -17.18 7.82 1.96
C GLN A 23 -17.43 6.32 2.02
N GLU A 24 -17.06 5.70 3.15
CA GLU A 24 -17.34 4.28 3.39
C GLU A 24 -18.84 3.95 3.41
N SER A 25 -19.72 4.92 3.69
CA SER A 25 -21.17 4.71 3.65
C SER A 25 -21.76 4.64 2.24
N GLU A 26 -20.99 5.01 1.22
CA GLU A 26 -21.44 5.10 -0.18
C GLU A 26 -21.09 3.84 -0.99
N VAL A 27 -20.41 2.87 -0.38
CA VAL A 27 -20.02 1.61 -1.04
C VAL A 27 -21.08 0.54 -0.83
N CYS A 28 -21.12 -0.44 -1.74
CA CYS A 28 -22.06 -1.56 -1.66
C CYS A 28 -21.35 -2.88 -1.28
N GLU A 29 -22.10 -3.87 -0.80
CA GLU A 29 -21.56 -5.23 -0.60
C GLU A 29 -21.25 -5.95 -1.93
N GLN A 30 -21.88 -5.50 -3.02
CA GLN A 30 -21.79 -6.08 -4.36
C GLN A 30 -21.39 -4.98 -5.36
N GLY A 31 -20.58 -5.36 -6.35
CA GLY A 31 -20.14 -4.48 -7.43
C GLY A 31 -18.94 -5.08 -8.17
N ALA A 32 -18.61 -4.52 -9.32
CA ALA A 32 -17.52 -5.04 -10.16
C ALA A 32 -16.11 -4.77 -9.60
N TYR A 33 -15.90 -3.64 -8.90
CA TYR A 33 -14.58 -3.17 -8.50
C TYR A 33 -14.48 -2.88 -7.00
N PRO A 34 -13.37 -3.26 -6.35
CA PRO A 34 -13.20 -3.05 -4.91
C PRO A 34 -12.91 -1.59 -4.57
N VAL A 35 -13.44 -1.14 -3.44
CA VAL A 35 -13.12 0.14 -2.79
C VAL A 35 -12.27 -0.14 -1.56
N TYR A 36 -11.10 0.48 -1.49
CA TYR A 36 -10.17 0.36 -0.37
C TYR A 36 -10.35 1.52 0.62
N GLY A 37 -10.38 1.19 1.90
CA GLY A 37 -10.27 2.13 3.02
C GLY A 37 -9.07 1.81 3.90
N ALA A 38 -9.05 2.38 5.10
CA ALA A 38 -7.94 2.24 6.05
C ALA A 38 -7.62 0.78 6.42
N ASN A 39 -8.63 -0.10 6.41
CA ASN A 39 -8.51 -1.49 6.86
C ASN A 39 -8.60 -2.52 5.72
N GLY A 40 -8.37 -2.10 4.47
CA GLY A 40 -8.51 -2.96 3.30
C GLY A 40 -9.80 -2.69 2.53
N ILE A 41 -10.39 -3.72 1.92
CA ILE A 41 -11.61 -3.57 1.12
C ILE A 41 -12.79 -3.27 2.05
N VAL A 42 -13.47 -2.15 1.82
CA VAL A 42 -14.65 -1.70 2.59
C VAL A 42 -15.96 -1.94 1.85
N GLY A 43 -15.90 -2.21 0.54
CA GLY A 43 -17.05 -2.55 -0.30
C GLY A 43 -16.67 -2.49 -1.76
N TYR A 44 -17.68 -2.36 -2.62
CA TYR A 44 -17.56 -2.42 -4.07
C TYR A 44 -18.41 -1.34 -4.76
N LEU A 45 -18.00 -0.99 -5.97
CA LEU A 45 -18.69 -0.10 -6.90
C LEU A 45 -18.60 -0.68 -8.32
N ASP A 46 -19.50 -0.26 -9.20
CA ASP A 46 -19.45 -0.63 -10.62
C ASP A 46 -18.57 0.29 -11.47
N ASP A 47 -18.01 1.33 -10.86
CA ASP A 47 -17.04 2.25 -11.46
C ASP A 47 -15.74 2.31 -10.65
N TYR A 48 -14.66 2.80 -11.27
CA TYR A 48 -13.32 2.85 -10.68
C TYR A 48 -12.62 4.18 -10.94
N ASN A 49 -11.86 4.65 -9.95
CA ASN A 49 -11.06 5.87 -10.08
C ASN A 49 -9.58 5.59 -10.38
N THR A 50 -9.15 4.35 -10.19
CA THR A 50 -7.77 3.92 -10.38
C THR A 50 -7.71 2.69 -11.25
N GLU A 51 -6.82 2.69 -12.24
CA GLU A 51 -6.51 1.55 -13.08
C GLU A 51 -5.01 1.29 -13.08
N GLY A 52 -4.63 0.01 -13.13
CA GLY A 52 -3.23 -0.41 -13.08
C GLY A 52 -2.71 -0.46 -11.65
N GLU A 53 -1.47 -0.01 -11.45
CA GLU A 53 -0.80 -0.09 -10.15
C GLU A 53 -1.01 1.20 -9.34
N ALA A 54 -1.26 1.06 -8.05
CA ALA A 54 -1.35 2.19 -7.13
C ALA A 54 -0.77 1.87 -5.76
N VAL A 55 -0.24 2.90 -5.11
CA VAL A 55 0.14 2.86 -3.69
C VAL A 55 -0.87 3.66 -2.88
N TYR A 56 -1.51 3.00 -1.92
CA TYR A 56 -2.40 3.65 -0.97
C TYR A 56 -1.69 3.93 0.34
N ILE A 57 -1.83 5.15 0.83
CA ILE A 57 -1.32 5.56 2.14
C ILE A 57 -2.50 6.07 2.96
N ILE A 58 -2.69 5.51 4.17
CA ILE A 58 -3.67 6.05 5.12
C ILE A 58 -3.23 7.45 5.51
N LYS A 59 -4.03 8.46 5.16
CA LYS A 59 -3.74 9.87 5.46
C LYS A 59 -4.45 10.40 6.69
N ASP A 60 -5.56 9.77 7.10
CA ASP A 60 -6.37 10.18 8.25
C ASP A 60 -6.68 8.97 9.15
N GLY A 61 -6.58 9.13 10.48
CA GLY A 61 -6.96 8.11 11.46
C GLY A 61 -5.79 7.43 12.20
N SER A 62 -6.08 6.36 12.94
CA SER A 62 -5.09 5.66 13.76
C SER A 62 -4.01 4.94 12.95
N GLY A 63 -4.33 4.54 11.71
CA GLY A 63 -3.44 3.82 10.80
C GLY A 63 -2.51 4.72 9.97
N VAL A 64 -2.44 6.02 10.24
CA VAL A 64 -1.72 6.99 9.38
C VAL A 64 -0.28 6.59 9.08
N GLY A 65 0.06 6.64 7.80
CA GLY A 65 1.34 6.21 7.25
C GLY A 65 1.41 4.73 6.87
N THR A 66 0.36 3.94 7.10
CA THR A 66 0.29 2.56 6.60
C THR A 66 0.20 2.58 5.08
N VAL A 67 1.04 1.78 4.43
CA VAL A 67 1.20 1.74 2.98
C VAL A 67 0.72 0.39 2.44
N SER A 68 -0.12 0.42 1.41
CA SER A 68 -0.60 -0.76 0.67
C SER A 68 -0.28 -0.64 -0.81
N TYR A 69 -0.02 -1.77 -1.45
CA TYR A 69 0.15 -1.87 -2.90
C TYR A 69 -1.06 -2.56 -3.51
N VAL A 70 -1.65 -1.97 -4.55
CA VAL A 70 -2.80 -2.54 -5.25
C VAL A 70 -2.56 -2.54 -6.75
N THR A 71 -3.21 -3.48 -7.43
CA THR A 71 -3.15 -3.64 -8.88
C THR A 71 -4.56 -3.87 -9.42
N GLY A 72 -4.84 -3.35 -10.60
CA GLY A 72 -6.11 -3.52 -11.30
C GLY A 72 -7.03 -2.32 -11.11
N LYS A 73 -8.31 -2.53 -11.45
CA LYS A 73 -9.34 -1.50 -11.38
C LYS A 73 -9.91 -1.44 -9.97
N CYS A 74 -9.76 -0.30 -9.31
CA CYS A 74 -10.21 -0.12 -7.93
C CYS A 74 -10.43 1.37 -7.60
N SER A 75 -11.05 1.60 -6.45
CA SER A 75 -11.26 2.93 -5.88
C SER A 75 -10.72 2.99 -4.46
N ALA A 76 -10.54 4.21 -3.95
CA ALA A 76 -10.10 4.47 -2.60
C ALA A 76 -11.07 5.44 -1.92
N THR A 77 -11.26 5.27 -0.61
CA THR A 77 -12.02 6.24 0.20
C THR A 77 -11.20 7.50 0.48
N GLY A 78 -11.86 8.54 0.96
CA GLY A 78 -11.20 9.82 1.25
C GLY A 78 -10.19 9.78 2.40
N THR A 79 -10.08 8.67 3.14
CA THR A 79 -9.04 8.50 4.19
C THR A 79 -7.70 8.04 3.62
N LEU A 80 -7.62 7.75 2.31
CA LEU A 80 -6.41 7.32 1.63
C LEU A 80 -5.88 8.39 0.67
N ASN A 81 -4.56 8.51 0.61
CA ASN A 81 -3.85 9.09 -0.53
C ASN A 81 -3.58 7.97 -1.55
N THR A 82 -3.82 8.27 -2.82
CA THR A 82 -3.48 7.42 -3.97
C THR A 82 -2.24 7.96 -4.64
N LEU A 83 -1.18 7.16 -4.69
CA LEU A 83 0.06 7.50 -5.37
C LEU A 83 0.25 6.66 -6.64
N GLN A 84 0.59 7.36 -7.72
CA GLN A 84 0.99 6.77 -9.00
C GLN A 84 2.41 7.23 -9.35
N ALA A 85 3.20 6.36 -9.97
CA ALA A 85 4.57 6.69 -10.35
C ALA A 85 4.57 7.56 -11.61
N LYS A 86 5.46 8.56 -11.62
CA LYS A 86 5.79 9.31 -12.83
C LYS A 86 6.73 8.51 -13.72
N ASP A 87 6.88 8.95 -14.96
CA ASP A 87 7.81 8.36 -15.91
C ASP A 87 9.24 8.27 -15.34
N GLY A 88 9.87 7.12 -15.55
CA GLY A 88 11.22 6.83 -15.04
C GLY A 88 11.26 6.30 -13.60
N TYR A 89 10.11 6.07 -12.96
CA TYR A 89 10.02 5.51 -11.62
C TYR A 89 9.21 4.23 -11.57
N SER A 90 9.65 3.26 -10.76
CA SER A 90 8.89 2.05 -10.48
C SER A 90 8.02 2.26 -9.24
N LEU A 91 6.70 2.16 -9.41
CA LEU A 91 5.77 2.30 -8.29
C LEU A 91 5.98 1.20 -7.24
N GLN A 92 6.27 -0.02 -7.67
CA GLN A 92 6.57 -1.13 -6.77
C GLN A 92 7.85 -0.90 -5.94
N TYR A 93 8.89 -0.29 -6.52
CA TYR A 93 10.06 0.14 -5.75
C TYR A 93 9.69 1.21 -4.71
N LEU A 94 8.92 2.22 -5.13
CA LEU A 94 8.48 3.31 -4.26
C LEU A 94 7.58 2.81 -3.14
N TYR A 95 6.75 1.80 -3.38
CA TYR A 95 5.99 1.09 -2.34
C TYR A 95 6.90 0.55 -1.24
N TYR A 96 7.95 -0.19 -1.61
CA TYR A 96 8.90 -0.75 -0.64
C TYR A 96 9.65 0.33 0.12
N LEU A 97 10.04 1.41 -0.56
CA LEU A 97 10.66 2.57 0.06
C LEU A 97 9.71 3.23 1.08
N LEU A 98 8.45 3.46 0.69
CA LEU A 98 7.44 4.08 1.53
C LEU A 98 7.06 3.19 2.72
N LYS A 99 7.15 1.86 2.58
CA LYS A 99 6.91 0.92 3.67
C LYS A 99 7.85 1.08 4.86
N VAL A 100 9.06 1.59 4.60
CA VAL A 100 10.08 1.87 5.64
C VAL A 100 10.29 3.37 5.86
N PHE A 101 9.49 4.21 5.21
CA PHE A 101 9.57 5.65 5.34
C PHE A 101 9.01 6.10 6.70
N ASN A 102 9.72 7.02 7.35
CA ASN A 102 9.28 7.55 8.63
C ASN A 102 8.25 8.68 8.44
N PHE A 103 6.97 8.36 8.61
CA PHE A 103 5.88 9.34 8.54
C PHE A 103 5.70 10.18 9.82
N GLU A 104 6.31 9.80 10.96
CA GLU A 104 6.11 10.49 12.25
C GLU A 104 6.35 12.00 12.20
N PRO A 105 7.41 12.52 11.56
CA PRO A 105 7.66 13.96 11.50
C PRO A 105 6.59 14.76 10.73
N TYR A 106 5.75 14.06 9.96
CA TYR A 106 4.71 14.66 9.13
C TYR A 106 3.31 14.49 9.72
N LYS A 107 3.17 13.71 10.81
CA LYS A 107 1.88 13.54 11.49
C LYS A 107 1.48 14.81 12.21
N THR A 108 0.22 15.20 12.03
CA THR A 108 -0.43 16.35 12.67
C THR A 108 -1.73 15.90 13.32
N GLY A 109 -2.25 16.69 14.26
CA GLY A 109 -3.48 16.36 14.99
C GLY A 109 -3.22 15.46 16.20
N MET A 110 -3.75 15.84 17.38
CA MET A 110 -3.56 15.09 18.62
C MET A 110 -4.55 13.92 18.75
N ALA A 111 -5.85 14.18 18.53
CA ALA A 111 -6.90 13.18 18.73
C ALA A 111 -7.05 12.25 17.51
N ILE A 112 -6.95 12.81 16.30
CA ILE A 112 -6.96 12.07 15.04
C ILE A 112 -5.68 12.47 14.31
N PRO A 113 -4.75 11.53 14.10
CA PRO A 113 -3.56 11.80 13.30
C PRO A 113 -3.91 12.02 11.84
N HIS A 114 -3.16 12.92 11.19
CA HIS A 114 -3.32 13.28 9.79
C HIS A 114 -1.96 13.59 9.14
N ILE A 115 -1.78 13.20 7.87
CA ILE A 115 -0.63 13.60 7.03
C ILE A 115 -1.09 14.23 5.72
N TYR A 116 -0.31 15.17 5.20
CA TYR A 116 -0.58 15.80 3.90
C TYR A 116 0.56 15.56 2.92
N PHE A 117 0.23 15.18 1.69
CA PHE A 117 1.24 14.94 0.65
C PHE A 117 2.08 16.19 0.33
N LYS A 118 1.51 17.39 0.47
CA LYS A 118 2.25 18.66 0.34
C LYS A 118 3.43 18.78 1.32
N ASP A 119 3.42 18.01 2.40
CA ASP A 119 4.44 18.04 3.46
C ASP A 119 5.41 16.86 3.30
N TYR A 120 4.93 15.61 3.38
CA TYR A 120 5.83 14.46 3.23
C TYR A 120 6.35 14.28 1.81
N GLY A 121 5.65 14.78 0.79
CA GLY A 121 6.14 14.81 -0.60
C GLY A 121 7.44 15.61 -0.78
N LYS A 122 7.75 16.54 0.12
CA LYS A 122 9.02 17.31 0.10
C LYS A 122 10.21 16.54 0.67
N ALA A 123 9.97 15.39 1.31
CA ALA A 123 11.02 14.57 1.89
C ALA A 123 11.99 14.09 0.81
N LYS A 124 13.29 14.18 1.11
CA LYS A 124 14.31 13.61 0.24
C LYS A 124 14.45 12.12 0.52
N VAL A 125 14.44 11.33 -0.55
CA VAL A 125 14.63 9.89 -0.52
C VAL A 125 15.74 9.50 -1.48
N PHE A 126 16.31 8.32 -1.27
CA PHE A 126 17.21 7.73 -2.26
C PHE A 126 16.37 7.02 -3.32
N CYS A 127 16.61 7.34 -4.58
CA CYS A 127 16.02 6.68 -5.73
C CYS A 127 17.12 6.40 -6.75
N PRO A 128 17.45 5.13 -7.03
CA PRO A 128 18.51 4.77 -7.98
C PRO A 128 17.99 4.86 -9.42
N SER A 129 18.82 4.45 -10.39
CA SER A 129 18.38 4.35 -11.78
C SER A 129 17.16 3.44 -11.93
N TYR A 130 16.31 3.68 -12.93
CA TYR A 130 15.10 2.88 -13.16
C TYR A 130 15.39 1.37 -13.22
N THR A 131 16.49 0.97 -13.86
CA THR A 131 16.94 -0.42 -13.92
C THR A 131 17.23 -1.01 -12.53
N GLU A 132 17.92 -0.27 -11.67
CA GLU A 132 18.19 -0.69 -10.29
C GLU A 132 16.91 -0.73 -9.45
N GLN A 133 15.98 0.22 -9.66
CA GLN A 133 14.65 0.20 -9.01
C GLN A 133 13.91 -1.11 -9.32
N LEU A 134 13.89 -1.52 -10.60
CA LEU A 134 13.27 -2.78 -11.01
C LEU A 134 13.94 -4.01 -10.40
N GLN A 135 15.27 -4.02 -10.26
CA GLN A 135 15.99 -5.11 -9.60
C GLN A 135 15.58 -5.23 -8.13
N TYR A 136 15.52 -4.10 -7.41
CA TYR A 136 15.09 -4.08 -6.01
C TYR A 136 13.63 -4.50 -5.87
N ALA A 137 12.73 -3.97 -6.70
CA ALA A 137 11.32 -4.31 -6.69
C ALA A 137 11.09 -5.81 -6.96
N ARG A 138 11.78 -6.39 -7.94
CA ARG A 138 11.71 -7.84 -8.24
C ARG A 138 12.18 -8.70 -7.06
N LEU A 139 13.30 -8.34 -6.44
CA LEU A 139 13.83 -9.10 -5.31
C LEU A 139 12.86 -9.06 -4.11
N LEU A 140 12.38 -7.87 -3.75
CA LEU A 140 11.49 -7.69 -2.60
C LEU A 140 10.12 -8.31 -2.83
N SER A 141 9.57 -8.20 -4.05
CA SER A 141 8.30 -8.83 -4.41
C SER A 141 8.39 -10.36 -4.45
N ALA A 142 9.53 -10.93 -4.83
CA ALA A 142 9.75 -12.38 -4.74
C ALA A 142 9.74 -12.86 -3.27
N ILE A 143 10.33 -12.08 -2.36
CA ILE A 143 10.32 -12.37 -0.92
C ILE A 143 8.90 -12.28 -0.35
N ASP A 144 8.16 -11.21 -0.66
CA ASP A 144 6.77 -11.04 -0.22
C ASP A 144 5.85 -12.14 -0.78
N SER A 145 6.05 -12.51 -2.04
CA SER A 145 5.29 -13.59 -2.69
C SER A 145 5.53 -14.92 -1.97
N LYS A 146 6.79 -15.25 -1.66
CA LYS A 146 7.12 -16.44 -0.89
C LYS A 146 6.50 -16.40 0.50
N LEU A 147 6.61 -15.27 1.21
CA LEU A 147 6.02 -15.11 2.54
C LEU A 147 4.50 -15.31 2.52
N SER A 148 3.81 -14.81 1.48
CA SER A 148 2.38 -15.00 1.29
C SER A 148 2.02 -16.49 1.12
N VAL A 149 2.76 -17.21 0.27
CA VAL A 149 2.58 -18.65 0.07
C VAL A 149 2.75 -19.42 1.38
N GLU A 150 3.82 -19.16 2.13
CA GLU A 150 4.08 -19.86 3.40
C GLU A 150 2.98 -19.59 4.44
N LYS A 151 2.50 -18.34 4.56
CA LYS A 151 1.39 -17.99 5.46
C LYS A 151 0.10 -18.71 5.08
N ASN A 152 -0.21 -18.81 3.79
CA ASN A 152 -1.39 -19.52 3.31
C ASN A 152 -1.27 -21.03 3.57
N THR A 153 -0.11 -21.62 3.33
CA THR A 153 0.16 -23.03 3.65
C THR A 153 -0.02 -23.30 5.14
N LEU A 154 0.54 -22.46 6.01
CA LEU A 154 0.40 -22.59 7.46
C LEU A 154 -1.07 -22.49 7.92
N ARG A 155 -1.83 -21.57 7.34
CA ARG A 155 -3.28 -21.44 7.59
C ARG A 155 -4.03 -22.71 7.20
N ASN A 156 -3.76 -23.25 6.01
CA ASN A 156 -4.41 -24.46 5.51
C ASN A 156 -4.08 -25.68 6.37
N LEU A 157 -2.82 -25.86 6.75
CA LEU A 157 -2.40 -26.93 7.65
C LEU A 157 -3.06 -26.81 9.03
N SER A 158 -3.22 -25.58 9.53
CA SER A 158 -3.90 -25.33 10.80
C SER A 158 -5.39 -25.70 10.73
N LEU A 159 -6.08 -25.35 9.64
CA LEU A 159 -7.46 -25.74 9.40
C LEU A 159 -7.62 -27.25 9.24
N GLN A 160 -6.71 -27.90 8.51
CA GLN A 160 -6.69 -29.35 8.35
C GLN A 160 -6.49 -30.06 9.69
N LYS A 161 -5.54 -29.60 10.51
CA LYS A 161 -5.34 -30.12 11.88
C LYS A 161 -6.62 -30.01 12.71
N GLN A 162 -7.27 -28.85 12.71
CA GLN A 162 -8.52 -28.63 13.46
C GLN A 162 -9.63 -29.58 12.98
N TYR A 163 -9.77 -29.75 11.67
CA TYR A 163 -10.74 -30.67 11.09
C TYR A 163 -10.47 -32.12 11.52
N LEU A 164 -9.24 -32.62 11.36
CA LEU A 164 -8.88 -33.99 11.72
C LEU A 164 -9.05 -34.27 13.21
N LEU A 165 -8.66 -33.34 14.08
CA LEU A 165 -8.88 -33.48 15.53
C LEU A 165 -10.37 -33.57 15.88
N ARG A 166 -11.24 -32.82 15.21
CA ARG A 166 -12.69 -32.94 15.41
C ARG A 166 -13.23 -34.31 14.96
N GLN A 167 -12.64 -34.92 13.94
CA GLN A 167 -13.03 -36.25 13.45
C GLN A 167 -12.52 -37.40 14.34
N MET A 168 -11.47 -37.19 15.15
CA MET A 168 -10.89 -38.23 16.00
C MET A 168 -11.70 -38.54 17.28
N PHE A 169 -12.57 -37.63 17.70
CA PHE A 169 -13.36 -37.76 18.94
C PHE A 169 -14.85 -38.01 18.65
N ILE A 170 -15.14 -38.58 17.48
CA ILE A 170 -16.43 -39.16 17.09
C ILE A 170 -16.21 -40.68 16.99
#